data_AF-F8QAG7-F1
#
_entry.id   AF-F8QAG7-F1
#
_cell.length_a   1.000
_cell.length_b   1.000
_cell.length_c   1.000
_cell.angle_alpha   90.00
_cell.angle_beta   90.00
_cell.angle_gamma   90.00
#
_symmetry.space_group_name_H-M   'P 1'
#
loop_
_entity.id
_entity.type
_entity.pdbx_description
1 polymer ?
#
loop_
_entity_poly.entity_id
_entity_poly.type
_entity_poly.pdbx_seq_one_letter_code
_entity_poly.pdbx_strand_id
1 'polypeptide(L)'
;MSYTSPLVNPQPFITKIKGLSDEGITIDKGVDRGKRDAAEFASKYSANFQFVSELQTSTEQFSTRWVSTLQQTRDAASSISAWYQRFIEVFLSLIDMIGSEGDVKEVIAEFNDFLGETHPSTKYQLDTTPGVKNAFNEIEALACVESKHVIDVLQTAKASDFSKTIEVKYIRYLQFHDKLTD
;
A
#
# COMPACT_ATOMS: atom_id res chain seq x y z
N MET A 1 7.44 -22.71 17.67
CA MET A 1 7.30 -22.64 16.21
C MET A 1 8.27 -21.60 15.69
N SER A 2 8.95 -21.84 14.57
CA SER A 2 9.79 -20.82 13.92
C SER A 2 8.89 -19.75 13.30
N TYR A 3 9.10 -18.47 13.65
CA TYR A 3 8.45 -17.37 12.97
C TYR A 3 8.92 -17.30 11.51
N THR A 4 7.98 -17.21 10.57
CA THR A 4 8.26 -16.94 9.16
C THR A 4 7.74 -15.56 8.86
N SER A 5 8.64 -14.63 8.55
CA SER A 5 8.22 -13.28 8.18
C SER A 5 7.35 -13.31 6.92
N PRO A 6 6.23 -12.57 6.91
CA PRO A 6 5.41 -12.43 5.71
C PRO A 6 6.14 -11.68 4.60
N LEU A 7 7.22 -10.95 4.92
CA LEU A 7 8.06 -10.24 3.95
C LEU A 7 8.98 -11.16 3.14
N VAL A 8 9.13 -12.42 3.56
CA VAL A 8 9.93 -13.42 2.83
C VAL A 8 9.31 -13.82 1.49
N ASN A 9 8.00 -13.61 1.31
CA ASN A 9 7.31 -13.87 0.05
C ASN A 9 6.38 -12.71 -0.34
N PRO A 10 6.90 -11.66 -1.00
CA PRO A 10 6.10 -10.54 -1.50
C PRO A 10 5.03 -10.92 -2.53
N GLN A 11 5.22 -12.05 -3.23
CA GLN A 11 4.55 -12.30 -4.51
C GLN A 11 3.02 -12.20 -4.46
N PRO A 12 2.33 -12.66 -3.39
CA PRO A 12 0.88 -12.50 -3.29
C PRO A 12 0.43 -11.04 -3.28
N PHE A 13 1.16 -10.14 -2.58
CA PHE A 13 0.84 -8.72 -2.50
C PHE A 13 1.09 -8.03 -3.84
N ILE A 14 2.22 -8.32 -4.48
CA ILE A 14 2.54 -7.80 -5.82
C ILE A 14 1.46 -8.21 -6.82
N THR A 15 1.11 -9.49 -6.83
CA THR A 15 0.09 -10.04 -7.75
C THR A 15 -1.27 -9.37 -7.53
N LYS A 16 -1.66 -9.15 -6.27
CA LYS A 16 -2.91 -8.50 -5.92
C LYS A 16 -2.95 -7.04 -6.37
N ILE A 17 -1.89 -6.25 -6.08
CA ILE A 17 -1.81 -4.85 -6.51
C ILE A 17 -1.79 -4.72 -8.03
N LYS A 18 -1.03 -5.59 -8.71
CA LYS A 18 -1.01 -5.63 -10.17
C LYS A 18 -2.39 -5.94 -10.76
N GLY A 19 -3.10 -6.94 -10.22
CA GLY A 19 -4.46 -7.26 -10.64
C GLY A 19 -5.42 -6.08 -10.51
N LEU A 20 -5.37 -5.38 -9.38
CA LEU A 20 -6.18 -4.17 -9.15
C LEU A 20 -5.82 -3.03 -10.10
N SER A 21 -4.53 -2.88 -10.43
CA SER A 21 -4.06 -1.90 -11.43
C SER A 21 -4.58 -2.23 -12.83
N ASP A 22 -4.46 -3.50 -13.25
CA ASP A 22 -4.94 -3.98 -14.55
C ASP A 22 -6.46 -3.81 -14.69
N GLU A 23 -7.23 -4.09 -13.62
CA GLU A 23 -8.66 -3.83 -13.56
C GLU A 23 -8.98 -2.33 -13.67
N GLY A 24 -8.30 -1.49 -12.89
CA GLY A 24 -8.47 -0.03 -12.93
C GLY A 24 -8.24 0.55 -14.33
N ILE A 25 -7.18 0.13 -15.02
CA ILE A 25 -6.88 0.54 -16.40
C ILE A 25 -7.97 0.08 -17.37
N THR A 26 -8.49 -1.13 -17.17
CA THR A 26 -9.56 -1.67 -18.03
C THR A 26 -10.86 -0.90 -17.86
N ILE A 27 -11.24 -0.60 -16.62
CA ILE A 27 -12.43 0.19 -16.31
C ILE A 27 -12.28 1.60 -16.89
N ASP A 28 -11.14 2.25 -16.69
CA ASP A 28 -10.86 3.60 -17.18
C ASP A 28 -11.09 3.74 -18.70
N LYS A 29 -10.55 2.80 -19.49
CA LYS A 29 -10.82 2.73 -20.94
C LYS A 29 -12.31 2.57 -21.27
N GLY A 30 -13.04 1.81 -20.45
CA GLY A 30 -14.48 1.62 -20.58
C GLY A 30 -15.27 2.89 -20.27
N VAL A 31 -14.88 3.62 -19.22
CA VAL A 31 -15.48 4.91 -18.84
C VAL A 31 -15.28 5.94 -19.94
N ASP A 32 -14.07 6.04 -20.48
CA ASP A 32 -13.76 6.95 -21.59
C ASP A 32 -14.52 6.61 -22.87
N ARG A 33 -14.76 5.32 -23.14
CA ARG A 33 -15.63 4.90 -24.25
C ARG A 33 -17.08 5.31 -23.99
N GLY A 34 -17.63 4.96 -22.82
CA GLY A 34 -19.01 5.29 -22.47
C GLY A 34 -19.30 6.80 -22.52
N LYS A 35 -18.36 7.62 -22.05
CA LYS A 35 -18.43 9.09 -22.17
C LYS A 35 -18.49 9.56 -23.63
N ARG A 36 -17.66 8.99 -24.51
CA ARG A 36 -17.66 9.34 -25.95
C ARG A 36 -18.96 8.92 -26.63
N ASP A 37 -19.43 7.71 -26.38
CA ASP A 37 -20.65 7.18 -26.99
C ASP A 37 -21.88 8.00 -26.54
N ALA A 38 -21.94 8.39 -25.26
CA ALA A 38 -22.99 9.26 -24.73
C ALA A 38 -22.99 10.66 -25.39
N ALA A 39 -21.82 11.26 -25.56
CA ALA A 39 -21.67 12.54 -26.26
C ALA A 39 -22.08 12.44 -27.74
N GLU A 40 -21.76 11.32 -28.40
CA GLU A 40 -22.17 11.06 -29.78
C GLU A 40 -23.70 10.94 -29.92
N PHE A 41 -24.36 10.24 -28.99
CA PHE A 41 -25.83 10.16 -29.00
C PHE A 41 -26.49 11.52 -28.79
N ALA A 42 -26.01 12.30 -27.81
CA ALA A 42 -26.51 13.64 -27.57
C ALA A 42 -26.33 14.53 -28.80
N SER A 43 -25.16 14.48 -29.45
CA SER A 43 -24.89 15.25 -30.66
C SER A 43 -25.82 14.88 -31.83
N LYS A 44 -26.16 13.61 -32.01
CA LYS A 44 -26.96 13.13 -33.14
C LYS A 44 -28.47 13.27 -32.94
N TYR A 45 -28.96 13.08 -31.72
CA TYR A 45 -30.38 12.83 -31.48
C TYR A 45 -31.07 13.87 -30.59
N SER A 46 -30.34 14.76 -29.92
CA SER A 46 -30.91 15.72 -28.97
C SER A 46 -31.97 16.66 -29.56
N ALA A 47 -31.90 16.96 -30.86
CA ALA A 47 -32.90 17.79 -31.54
C ALA A 47 -34.31 17.17 -31.51
N ASN A 48 -34.42 15.85 -31.56
CA ASN A 48 -35.69 15.12 -31.55
C ASN A 48 -35.96 14.42 -30.20
N PHE A 49 -34.90 14.06 -29.48
CA PHE A 49 -34.94 13.30 -28.25
C PHE A 49 -34.09 13.97 -27.17
N GLN A 50 -34.46 15.18 -26.75
CA GLN A 50 -33.65 16.01 -25.82
C GLN A 50 -33.18 15.27 -24.56
N PHE A 51 -33.95 14.27 -24.09
CA PHE A 51 -33.60 13.40 -22.96
C PHE A 51 -32.22 12.73 -23.09
N VAL A 52 -31.72 12.47 -24.31
CA VAL A 52 -30.38 11.85 -24.49
C VAL A 52 -29.23 12.73 -23.98
N SER A 53 -29.44 14.04 -23.82
CA SER A 53 -28.44 14.95 -23.24
C SER A 53 -28.18 14.67 -21.74
N GLU A 54 -29.16 14.07 -21.03
CA GLU A 54 -28.97 13.66 -19.64
C GLU A 54 -27.96 12.50 -19.51
N LEU A 55 -27.89 11.62 -20.51
CA LEU A 55 -26.91 10.53 -20.55
C LEU A 55 -25.48 11.08 -20.68
N GLN A 56 -25.28 12.07 -21.56
CA GLN A 56 -23.99 12.76 -21.68
C GLN A 56 -23.60 13.41 -20.34
N THR A 57 -24.51 14.18 -19.74
CA THR A 57 -24.24 14.86 -18.46
C THR A 57 -23.87 13.87 -17.36
N SER A 58 -24.62 12.78 -17.23
CA SER A 58 -24.40 11.75 -16.20
C SER A 58 -23.06 11.02 -16.38
N THR A 59 -22.69 10.72 -17.62
CA THR A 59 -21.41 10.05 -17.92
C THR A 59 -20.21 10.97 -17.72
N GLU A 60 -20.33 12.27 -18.01
CA GLU A 60 -19.31 13.28 -17.70
C GLU A 60 -19.09 13.43 -16.18
N GLN A 61 -20.17 13.49 -15.41
CA GLN A 61 -20.09 13.53 -13.94
C GLN A 61 -19.50 12.25 -13.35
N PHE A 62 -19.86 11.09 -13.91
CA PHE A 62 -19.27 9.82 -13.50
C PHE A 62 -17.77 9.77 -13.82
N SER A 63 -17.37 10.12 -15.05
CA SER A 63 -15.96 10.17 -15.48
C SER A 63 -15.12 11.08 -14.58
N THR A 64 -15.64 12.25 -14.21
CA THR A 64 -14.96 13.17 -13.29
C THR A 64 -14.74 12.54 -11.91
N ARG A 65 -15.77 11.90 -11.35
CA ARG A 65 -15.65 11.20 -10.05
C ARG A 65 -14.68 10.02 -10.14
N TRP A 66 -14.72 9.26 -11.24
CA TRP A 66 -13.84 8.13 -11.49
C TRP A 66 -12.37 8.56 -11.52
N VAL A 67 -12.03 9.62 -12.27
CA VAL A 67 -10.65 10.16 -12.30
C VAL A 67 -10.21 10.63 -10.91
N SER A 68 -11.09 11.30 -10.16
CA SER A 68 -10.79 11.69 -8.78
C SER A 68 -10.53 10.48 -7.87
N THR A 69 -11.29 9.40 -8.02
CA THR A 69 -11.09 8.15 -7.29
C THR A 69 -9.75 7.51 -7.65
N LEU A 70 -9.39 7.42 -8.93
CA LEU A 70 -8.07 6.91 -9.36
C LEU A 70 -6.91 7.76 -8.82
N GLN A 71 -7.10 9.07 -8.74
CA GLN A 71 -6.10 9.95 -8.14
C GLN A 71 -5.89 9.64 -6.65
N GLN A 72 -6.96 9.43 -5.89
CA GLN A 72 -6.89 9.06 -4.48
C GLN A 72 -6.17 7.72 -4.28
N THR A 73 -6.43 6.72 -5.11
CA THR A 73 -5.75 5.42 -5.00
C THR A 73 -4.26 5.51 -5.32
N ARG A 74 -3.88 6.32 -6.32
CA ARG A 74 -2.48 6.58 -6.68
C ARG A 74 -1.71 7.29 -5.56
N ASP A 75 -2.32 8.30 -4.97
CA ASP A 75 -1.68 9.08 -3.91
C ASP A 75 -1.53 8.26 -2.63
N ALA A 76 -2.53 7.42 -2.31
CA ALA A 76 -2.44 6.43 -1.25
C ALA A 76 -1.31 5.42 -1.49
N ALA A 77 -1.21 4.85 -2.70
CA ALA A 77 -0.13 3.92 -3.05
C ALA A 77 1.25 4.57 -2.85
N SER A 78 1.41 5.82 -3.27
CA SER A 78 2.66 6.57 -3.14
C SER A 78 3.04 6.79 -1.68
N SER A 79 2.08 7.20 -0.84
CA SER A 79 2.32 7.41 0.59
C SER A 79 2.62 6.12 1.35
N ILE A 80 1.95 5.01 0.99
CA ILE A 80 2.22 3.69 1.56
C ILE A 80 3.62 3.22 1.15
N SER A 81 3.98 3.38 -0.13
CA SER A 81 5.31 3.02 -0.63
C SER A 81 6.42 3.77 0.12
N ALA A 82 6.31 5.09 0.27
CA ALA A 82 7.27 5.89 1.02
C ALA A 82 7.35 5.49 2.50
N TRP A 83 6.20 5.24 3.14
CA TRP A 83 6.15 4.82 4.53
C TRP A 83 6.80 3.44 4.74
N TYR A 84 6.52 2.50 3.85
CA TYR A 84 7.07 1.15 3.88
C TYR A 84 8.57 1.12 3.54
N GLN A 85 9.02 1.99 2.63
CA GLN A 85 10.45 2.20 2.36
C GLN A 85 11.17 2.71 3.62
N ARG A 86 10.60 3.69 4.34
CA ARG A 86 11.17 4.14 5.62
C ARG A 86 11.22 3.02 6.66
N PHE A 87 10.21 2.17 6.71
CA PHE A 87 10.24 0.98 7.56
C PHE A 87 11.46 0.09 7.26
N ILE A 88 11.69 -0.24 5.98
CA ILE A 88 12.83 -1.08 5.58
C ILE A 88 14.16 -0.37 5.81
N GLU A 89 14.32 0.84 5.30
CA GLU A 89 15.64 1.50 5.24
C GLU A 89 16.06 2.08 6.58
N VAL A 90 15.11 2.59 7.37
CA VAL A 90 15.41 3.24 8.64
C VAL A 90 15.20 2.26 9.78
N PHE A 91 13.96 1.81 10.00
CA PHE A 91 13.63 1.03 11.20
C PHE A 91 14.34 -0.31 11.26
N LEU A 92 14.39 -1.04 10.15
CA LEU A 92 15.12 -2.30 10.15
C LEU A 92 16.63 -2.12 10.27
N SER A 93 17.20 -1.00 9.78
CA SER A 93 18.63 -0.71 9.95
C SER A 93 19.02 -0.37 11.40
N LEU A 94 18.08 0.13 12.22
CA LEU A 94 18.32 0.39 13.64
C LEU A 94 18.80 -0.84 14.39
N ILE A 95 18.36 -2.00 13.94
CA ILE A 95 18.66 -3.28 14.58
C ILE A 95 20.15 -3.64 14.42
N ASP A 96 20.75 -3.29 13.28
CA ASP A 96 22.18 -3.52 13.02
C ASP A 96 23.08 -2.64 13.91
N MET A 97 22.51 -1.60 14.53
CA MET A 97 23.23 -0.68 15.41
C MET A 97 23.21 -1.10 16.89
N ILE A 98 22.55 -2.22 17.23
CA ILE A 98 22.44 -2.67 18.62
C ILE A 98 23.78 -3.26 19.10
N GLY A 99 24.45 -2.54 20.00
CA GLY A 99 25.67 -2.99 20.69
C GLY A 99 25.52 -3.16 22.20
N SER A 100 24.43 -2.65 22.79
CA SER A 100 24.21 -2.60 24.23
C SER A 100 22.74 -2.80 24.62
N GLU A 101 22.49 -3.06 25.91
CA GLU A 101 21.14 -3.10 26.47
C GLU A 101 20.41 -1.74 26.40
N GLY A 102 21.17 -0.63 26.35
CA GLY A 102 20.62 0.70 26.14
C GLY A 102 20.02 0.81 24.74
N ASP A 103 20.79 0.42 23.72
CA ASP A 103 20.37 0.44 22.31
C ASP A 103 19.12 -0.43 22.10
N VAL A 104 19.04 -1.59 22.77
CA VAL A 104 17.82 -2.43 22.72
C VAL A 104 16.58 -1.67 23.18
N LYS A 105 16.67 -0.91 24.28
CA LYS A 105 15.54 -0.13 24.80
C LYS A 105 15.15 0.98 23.83
N GLU A 106 16.13 1.65 23.24
CA GLU A 106 15.91 2.71 22.25
C GLU A 106 15.26 2.16 20.98
N VAL A 107 15.79 1.07 20.42
CA VAL A 107 15.20 0.41 19.24
C VAL A 107 13.76 -0.05 19.53
N ILE A 108 13.50 -0.67 20.69
CA ILE A 108 12.13 -1.03 21.07
C ILE A 108 11.23 0.21 21.14
N ALA A 109 11.71 1.33 21.67
CA ALA A 109 10.94 2.58 21.72
C ALA A 109 10.61 3.09 20.31
N GLU A 110 11.60 3.16 19.41
CA GLU A 110 11.41 3.58 18.01
C GLU A 110 10.38 2.70 17.28
N PHE A 111 10.45 1.38 17.43
CA PHE A 111 9.47 0.47 16.83
C PHE A 111 8.06 0.63 17.43
N ASN A 112 7.94 0.96 18.73
CA ASN A 112 6.64 1.28 19.32
C ASN A 112 6.09 2.62 18.81
N ASP A 113 6.96 3.62 18.62
CA ASP A 113 6.58 4.91 18.06
C ASP A 113 6.08 4.74 16.61
N PHE A 114 6.77 3.94 15.80
CA PHE A 114 6.32 3.55 14.46
C PHE A 114 4.95 2.87 14.48
N LEU A 115 4.70 1.94 15.41
CA LEU A 115 3.41 1.29 15.58
C LEU A 115 2.29 2.24 16.02
N GLY A 116 2.64 3.37 16.64
CA GLY A 116 1.71 4.43 17.02
C GLY A 116 1.41 5.43 15.90
N GLU A 117 2.12 5.37 14.77
CA GLU A 117 1.89 6.27 13.66
C GLU A 117 0.54 6.03 12.98
N THR A 118 -0.06 7.10 12.46
CA THR A 118 -1.24 6.97 11.62
C THR A 118 -0.87 6.34 10.28
N HIS A 119 -1.55 5.23 9.95
CA HIS A 119 -1.38 4.54 8.68
C HIS A 119 -1.63 5.48 7.48
N PRO A 120 -0.74 5.51 6.47
CA PRO A 120 -0.88 6.40 5.32
C PRO A 120 -2.23 6.31 4.60
N SER A 121 -2.79 5.11 4.46
CA SER A 121 -4.04 4.84 3.76
C SER A 121 -5.24 5.62 4.31
N THR A 122 -5.25 5.94 5.61
CA THR A 122 -6.37 6.64 6.27
C THR A 122 -6.49 8.10 5.87
N LYS A 123 -5.50 8.65 5.17
CA LYS A 123 -5.50 10.03 4.67
C LYS A 123 -6.35 10.19 3.39
N TYR A 124 -6.79 9.09 2.78
CA TYR A 124 -7.39 9.05 1.45
C TYR A 124 -8.81 8.51 1.47
N GLN A 125 -9.64 8.97 0.53
CA GLN A 125 -11.02 8.50 0.37
C GLN A 125 -11.06 7.22 -0.48
N LEU A 126 -10.91 6.07 0.17
CA LEU A 126 -10.83 4.76 -0.50
C LEU A 126 -12.10 3.91 -0.38
N ASP A 127 -13.17 4.45 0.21
CA ASP A 127 -14.40 3.70 0.48
C ASP A 127 -15.13 3.23 -0.78
N THR A 128 -14.96 3.96 -1.89
CA THR A 128 -15.50 3.58 -3.20
C THR A 128 -14.63 2.58 -3.95
N THR A 129 -13.45 2.23 -3.41
CA THR A 129 -12.51 1.26 -3.99
C THR A 129 -12.12 0.21 -2.94
N PRO A 130 -13.07 -0.61 -2.47
CA PRO A 130 -12.85 -1.51 -1.34
C PRO A 130 -11.73 -2.53 -1.60
N GLY A 131 -11.57 -3.01 -2.84
CA GLY A 131 -10.46 -3.91 -3.20
C GLY A 131 -9.09 -3.29 -2.97
N VAL A 132 -8.93 -2.02 -3.37
CA VAL A 132 -7.69 -1.24 -3.16
C VAL A 132 -7.48 -0.95 -1.69
N LYS A 133 -8.52 -0.48 -0.98
CA LYS A 133 -8.47 -0.21 0.46
C LYS A 133 -7.99 -1.43 1.25
N ASN A 134 -8.55 -2.60 0.94
CA ASN A 134 -8.17 -3.84 1.61
C ASN A 134 -6.73 -4.25 1.31
N ALA A 135 -6.29 -4.13 0.05
CA ALA A 135 -4.91 -4.42 -0.32
C ALA A 135 -3.91 -3.52 0.42
N PHE A 136 -4.21 -2.23 0.55
CA PHE A 136 -3.38 -1.27 1.28
C PHE A 136 -3.31 -1.58 2.77
N ASN A 137 -4.45 -1.86 3.40
CA ASN A 137 -4.49 -2.25 4.82
C ASN A 137 -3.67 -3.52 5.08
N GLU A 138 -3.72 -4.49 4.17
CA GLU A 138 -2.92 -5.72 4.27
C GLU A 138 -1.42 -5.44 4.18
N ILE A 139 -0.98 -4.55 3.28
CA ILE A 139 0.42 -4.15 3.15
C ILE A 139 0.90 -3.40 4.40
N GLU A 140 0.13 -2.43 4.89
CA GLU A 140 0.46 -1.68 6.10
C GLU A 140 0.57 -2.62 7.33
N ALA A 141 -0.31 -3.62 7.41
CA ALA A 141 -0.26 -4.62 8.47
C ALA A 141 1.03 -5.46 8.47
N LEU A 142 1.71 -5.61 7.33
CA LEU A 142 2.98 -6.36 7.26
C LEU A 142 4.06 -5.70 8.12
N ALA A 143 4.26 -4.39 7.95
CA ALA A 143 5.22 -3.64 8.74
C ALA A 143 4.85 -3.70 10.23
N CYS A 144 3.57 -3.60 10.58
CA CYS A 144 3.13 -3.71 11.97
C CYS A 144 3.40 -5.09 12.59
N VAL A 145 3.17 -6.17 11.84
CA VAL A 145 3.47 -7.54 12.29
C VAL A 145 4.97 -7.75 12.47
N GLU A 146 5.77 -7.25 11.53
CA GLU A 146 7.22 -7.34 11.57
C GLU A 146 7.79 -6.53 12.75
N SER A 147 7.33 -5.30 12.96
CA SER A 147 7.71 -4.46 14.10
C SER A 147 7.45 -5.14 15.44
N LYS A 148 6.27 -5.73 15.62
CA LYS A 148 5.94 -6.48 16.85
C LYS A 148 6.86 -7.68 17.04
N HIS A 149 7.16 -8.38 15.96
CA HIS A 149 8.08 -9.50 16.02
C HIS A 149 9.48 -9.08 16.45
N VAL A 150 10.01 -8.00 15.89
CA VAL A 150 11.31 -7.43 16.29
C VAL A 150 11.30 -7.08 17.79
N ILE A 151 10.26 -6.39 18.26
CA ILE A 151 10.11 -6.04 19.69
C ILE A 151 10.13 -7.30 20.57
N ASP A 152 9.32 -8.31 20.26
CA ASP A 152 9.23 -9.56 21.03
C ASP A 152 10.59 -10.28 21.11
N VAL A 153 11.33 -10.29 20.00
CA VAL A 153 12.68 -10.87 19.92
C VAL A 153 13.66 -10.09 20.79
N LEU A 154 13.67 -8.76 20.68
CA LEU A 154 14.57 -7.89 21.43
C LEU A 154 14.31 -7.95 22.94
N GLN A 155 13.05 -8.02 23.36
CA GLN A 155 12.67 -8.12 24.78
C GLN A 155 13.17 -9.41 25.45
N THR A 156 13.39 -10.48 24.67
CA THR A 156 13.83 -11.78 25.18
C THR A 156 15.31 -12.06 24.93
N ALA A 157 15.99 -11.18 24.19
CA ALA A 157 17.40 -11.33 23.87
C ALA A 157 18.31 -11.03 25.06
N LYS A 158 19.43 -11.74 25.14
CA LYS A 158 20.50 -11.49 26.12
C LYS A 158 21.61 -10.67 25.50
N ALA A 159 22.36 -9.93 26.31
CA ALA A 159 23.46 -9.08 25.85
C ALA A 159 24.51 -9.78 24.98
N SER A 160 24.71 -11.09 25.16
CA SER A 160 25.62 -11.91 24.36
C SER A 160 25.11 -12.28 22.96
N ASP A 161 23.82 -12.07 22.68
CA ASP A 161 23.11 -12.62 21.51
C ASP A 161 22.43 -11.56 20.62
N PHE A 162 22.60 -10.27 20.92
CA PHE A 162 21.90 -9.20 20.20
C PHE A 162 22.15 -9.23 18.68
N SER A 163 23.39 -9.37 18.21
CA SER A 163 23.68 -9.44 16.76
C SER A 163 23.24 -10.74 16.09
N LYS A 164 23.36 -11.89 16.78
CA LYS A 164 23.05 -13.22 16.21
C LYS A 164 21.55 -13.51 16.08
N THR A 165 20.73 -12.91 16.95
CA THR A 165 19.28 -13.17 16.96
C THR A 165 18.57 -12.55 15.74
N ILE A 166 19.24 -11.59 15.10
CA ILE A 166 18.75 -10.77 13.99
C ILE A 166 19.31 -11.25 12.65
N GLU A 167 20.61 -11.55 12.58
CA GLU A 167 21.33 -11.95 11.35
C GLU A 167 20.69 -13.14 10.61
N VAL A 168 20.11 -14.11 11.35
CA VAL A 168 19.50 -15.32 10.77
C VAL A 168 18.16 -15.04 10.06
N LYS A 169 17.55 -13.87 10.27
CA LYS A 169 16.26 -13.50 9.65
C LYS A 169 16.41 -12.48 8.52
N TYR A 170 17.35 -11.54 8.63
CA TYR A 170 17.50 -10.39 7.72
C TYR A 170 18.00 -10.70 6.30
N ILE A 171 18.77 -11.77 6.11
CA ILE A 171 19.41 -12.09 4.82
C ILE A 171 18.39 -12.42 3.69
N ARG A 172 17.09 -12.61 3.98
CA ARG A 172 16.04 -12.73 2.94
C ARG A 172 15.29 -11.44 2.58
N TYR A 173 15.42 -10.35 3.34
CA TYR A 173 14.61 -9.14 3.16
C TYR A 173 15.08 -8.26 1.99
N LEU A 174 16.36 -8.29 1.65
CA LEU A 174 16.92 -7.51 0.53
C LEU A 174 16.40 -7.94 -0.85
N GLN A 175 15.74 -9.11 -0.97
CA GLN A 175 15.09 -9.54 -2.22
C GLN A 175 13.74 -8.84 -2.49
N PHE A 176 13.17 -8.13 -1.51
CA PHE A 176 11.88 -7.44 -1.63
C PHE A 176 12.01 -6.07 -2.29
N HIS A 177 13.15 -5.38 -2.09
CA HIS A 177 13.39 -4.05 -2.64
C HIS A 177 13.59 -4.09 -4.16
N ASP A 178 14.39 -5.04 -4.66
CA ASP A 178 14.70 -5.20 -6.09
C ASP A 178 13.48 -5.56 -6.96
N LYS A 179 12.35 -6.00 -6.38
CA LYS A 179 11.17 -6.49 -7.13
C LYS A 179 9.97 -5.56 -7.14
N LEU A 180 10.05 -4.43 -6.43
CA LEU A 180 8.99 -3.43 -6.39
C LEU A 180 9.30 -2.18 -7.22
N THR A 181 10.54 -2.05 -7.69
CA THR A 181 11.01 -0.91 -8.51
C THR A 181 11.08 -1.20 -10.01
N ASP A 182 10.72 -2.42 -10.44
CA ASP A 182 10.57 -2.84 -11.85
C ASP A 182 9.09 -2.99 -12.23
#